data_AF-A0A371QKA4-F1
#
_entry.id   AF-A0A371QKA4-F1
#
_cell.length_a   1.000
_cell.length_b   1.000
_cell.length_c   1.000
_cell.angle_alpha   90.00
_cell.angle_beta   90.00
_cell.angle_gamma   90.00
#
_symmetry.space_group_name_H-M   'P 1'
#
loop_
_entity.id
_entity.type
_entity.pdbx_description
1 polymer ?
#
loop_
_entity_poly.entity_id
_entity_poly.type
_entity_poly.pdbx_seq_one_letter_code
_entity_poly.pdbx_strand_id
1 'polypeptide(L)'
;MSKNRHKDEQLVSRFLDGELSPEEEKNALIRIAEDEELRAMLRFDRFLSDSLHEVPDLEMFDVPEGFTNDVMHQIEQMEHETARQPVWYEPFFEWMKQWFTPKEYTFRPAMVMATPALLLMLTAALFLMPSADETSLNEFGTETEFVVDHVTDEVWIRFVYIDDDASEMAVAGNFSDWEPIELDSRVMGDKTVWTGLVPVERGEHHYMFVKNGEEWLADPLAEIQRDDGFGNKNAVIYL
;
A
#
# COMPACT_ATOMS: atom_id res chain seq x y z
N MET A 1 19.19 9.26 10.03
CA MET A 1 19.52 9.34 8.58
C MET A 1 18.74 10.41 7.78
N SER A 2 17.66 11.01 8.30
CA SER A 2 16.76 11.93 7.55
C SER A 2 17.41 13.16 6.87
N LYS A 3 18.50 13.72 7.42
CA LYS A 3 19.06 15.01 6.95
C LYS A 3 19.77 14.95 5.59
N ASN A 4 20.20 13.77 5.15
CA ASN A 4 20.85 13.60 3.84
C ASN A 4 19.80 13.48 2.73
N ARG A 5 18.77 12.65 2.94
CA ARG A 5 17.64 12.46 2.00
C ARG A 5 16.98 13.79 1.57
N HIS A 6 16.73 14.70 2.52
CA HIS A 6 16.14 16.00 2.20
C HIS A 6 17.03 16.88 1.31
N LYS A 7 18.35 16.76 1.42
CA LYS A 7 19.29 17.49 0.55
C LYS A 7 19.34 16.90 -0.85
N ASP A 8 19.16 15.58 -0.93
CA ASP A 8 19.20 14.82 -2.17
C ASP A 8 17.93 15.08 -2.99
N GLU A 9 16.77 15.11 -2.35
CA GLU A 9 15.49 15.54 -2.96
C GLU A 9 15.56 17.00 -3.48
N GLN A 10 16.11 17.92 -2.67
CA GLN A 10 16.29 19.32 -3.10
C GLN A 10 17.25 19.46 -4.28
N LEU A 11 18.29 18.63 -4.36
CA LEU A 11 19.26 18.66 -5.45
C LEU A 11 18.62 18.18 -6.76
N VAL A 12 17.81 17.12 -6.72
CA VAL A 12 17.08 16.59 -7.89
C VAL A 12 16.02 17.58 -8.37
N SER A 13 15.20 18.15 -7.47
CA SER A 13 14.21 19.18 -7.82
C SER A 13 14.86 20.38 -8.51
N ARG A 14 15.88 20.99 -7.90
CA ARG A 14 16.56 22.16 -8.49
C ARG A 14 17.24 21.86 -9.82
N PHE A 15 17.72 20.63 -10.01
CA PHE A 15 18.28 20.18 -11.28
C PHE A 15 17.21 20.10 -12.38
N LEU A 16 16.03 19.57 -12.07
CA LEU A 16 14.89 19.49 -13.00
C LEU A 16 14.31 20.86 -13.34
N ASP A 17 14.22 21.74 -12.33
CA ASP A 17 13.69 23.09 -12.48
C ASP A 17 14.67 24.02 -13.24
N GLY A 18 15.90 23.57 -13.53
CA GLY A 18 16.92 24.35 -14.22
C GLY A 18 17.48 25.51 -13.39
N GLU A 19 17.36 25.43 -12.05
CA GLU A 19 17.77 26.49 -11.12
C GLU A 19 19.25 26.42 -10.69
N LEU A 20 20.01 25.49 -11.27
CA LEU A 20 21.44 25.31 -10.99
C LEU A 20 22.28 26.12 -11.97
N SER A 21 23.38 26.69 -11.49
CA SER A 21 24.39 27.27 -12.38
C SER A 21 25.09 26.17 -13.20
N PRO A 22 25.71 26.48 -14.35
CA PRO A 22 26.34 25.47 -15.21
C PRO A 22 27.41 24.61 -14.53
N GLU A 23 28.13 25.15 -13.53
CA GLU A 23 29.11 24.38 -12.76
C GLU A 23 28.43 23.48 -11.71
N GLU A 24 27.35 23.96 -11.09
CA GLU A 24 26.57 23.18 -10.13
C GLU A 24 25.78 22.06 -10.80
N GLU A 25 25.24 22.30 -11.99
CA GLU A 25 24.55 21.31 -12.80
C GLU A 25 25.47 20.15 -13.15
N LYS A 26 26.71 20.43 -13.59
CA LYS A 26 27.71 19.40 -13.88
C LYS A 26 28.05 18.56 -12.64
N ASN A 27 28.18 19.21 -11.48
CA ASN A 27 28.47 18.50 -10.23
C ASN A 27 27.27 17.68 -9.74
N ALA A 28 26.05 18.19 -9.94
CA ALA A 28 24.82 17.46 -9.67
C ALA A 28 24.71 16.23 -10.58
N LEU A 29 25.00 16.36 -11.87
CA LEU A 29 25.02 15.25 -12.83
C LEU A 29 26.02 14.15 -12.43
N ILE A 30 27.24 14.52 -12.02
CA ILE A 30 28.24 13.54 -11.56
C ILE A 30 27.72 12.82 -10.32
N ARG A 31 27.17 13.55 -9.36
CA ARG A 31 26.64 12.99 -8.12
C ARG A 31 25.45 12.07 -8.35
N ILE A 32 24.52 12.45 -9.22
CA ILE A 32 23.36 11.64 -9.63
C ILE A 32 23.82 10.40 -10.43
N ALA A 33 24.90 10.50 -11.20
CA ALA A 33 25.45 9.37 -11.94
C ALA A 33 26.12 8.34 -11.02
N GLU A 34 26.72 8.76 -9.91
CA GLU A 34 27.43 7.89 -8.96
C GLU A 34 26.49 7.20 -7.94
N ASP A 35 25.31 7.77 -7.69
CA ASP A 35 24.36 7.30 -6.69
C ASP A 35 23.09 6.71 -7.33
N GLU A 36 22.82 5.43 -7.04
CA GLU A 36 21.67 4.70 -7.60
C GLU A 36 20.32 5.28 -7.13
N GLU A 37 20.23 5.75 -5.88
CA GLU A 37 18.99 6.32 -5.32
C GLU A 37 18.64 7.64 -6.01
N LEU A 38 19.64 8.50 -6.21
CA LEU A 38 19.48 9.76 -6.96
C LEU A 38 19.11 9.50 -8.43
N ARG A 39 19.69 8.48 -9.05
CA ARG A 39 19.37 8.10 -10.43
C ARG A 39 17.94 7.59 -10.57
N ALA A 40 17.49 6.77 -9.62
CA ALA A 40 16.11 6.28 -9.57
C ALA A 40 15.12 7.44 -9.38
N MET A 41 15.42 8.35 -8.45
CA MET A 41 14.61 9.55 -8.20
C MET A 41 14.45 10.42 -9.45
N LEU A 42 15.57 10.72 -10.14
CA LEU A 42 15.55 11.55 -11.34
C LEU A 42 14.73 10.92 -12.48
N ARG A 43 14.85 9.59 -12.68
CA ARG A 43 14.08 8.87 -13.69
C ARG A 43 12.57 8.94 -13.39
N PHE A 44 12.20 8.80 -12.13
CA PHE A 44 10.81 8.88 -11.68
C PHE A 44 10.23 10.28 -11.91
N ASP A 45 10.90 11.33 -11.48
CA ASP A 45 10.39 12.70 -11.64
C ASP A 45 10.25 13.09 -13.12
N ARG A 46 11.18 12.63 -13.97
CA ARG A 46 11.07 12.82 -15.41
C ARG A 46 9.89 12.05 -16.01
N PHE A 47 9.67 10.82 -15.57
CA PHE A 47 8.50 10.03 -15.96
C PHE A 47 7.18 10.72 -15.56
N LEU A 48 7.11 11.30 -14.35
CA LEU A 48 5.94 12.04 -13.89
C LEU A 48 5.70 13.30 -14.71
N SER A 49 6.76 14.08 -14.98
CA SER A 49 6.68 15.29 -15.80
C SER A 49 6.21 14.97 -17.23
N ASP A 50 6.78 13.94 -17.86
CA ASP A 50 6.40 13.51 -19.21
C ASP A 50 4.94 13.02 -19.25
N SER A 51 4.50 12.25 -18.24
CA SER A 51 3.12 11.75 -18.13
C SER A 51 2.09 12.88 -17.93
N LEU A 52 2.46 13.91 -17.16
CA LEU A 52 1.61 15.09 -16.97
C LEU A 52 1.53 15.97 -18.23
N HIS A 53 2.58 16.00 -19.06
CA HIS A 53 2.57 16.71 -20.34
C HIS A 53 1.77 15.99 -21.45
N GLU A 54 1.48 14.69 -21.28
CA GLU A 54 0.57 13.94 -22.16
C GLU A 54 -0.92 14.17 -21.84
N VAL A 55 -1.24 14.87 -20.73
CA VAL A 55 -2.59 15.39 -20.51
C VAL A 55 -2.76 16.58 -21.46
N PRO A 56 -3.59 16.48 -22.52
CA PRO A 56 -3.77 17.59 -23.43
C PRO A 56 -4.33 18.78 -22.65
N ASP A 57 -3.84 19.98 -22.99
CA ASP A 57 -4.25 21.27 -22.42
C ASP A 57 -5.72 21.24 -21.99
N LEU A 58 -5.98 21.57 -20.71
CA LEU A 58 -7.32 21.77 -20.16
C LEU A 58 -7.96 23.05 -20.73
N GLU A 59 -7.93 23.23 -22.05
CA GLU A 59 -8.76 24.18 -22.74
C GLU A 59 -10.20 23.64 -22.74
N MET A 60 -10.94 24.08 -21.72
CA MET A 60 -12.40 24.11 -21.63
C MET A 60 -13.10 22.81 -22.07
N PHE A 61 -13.36 21.93 -21.09
CA PHE A 61 -14.52 21.07 -21.19
C PHE A 61 -15.77 21.95 -21.35
N ASP A 62 -16.23 22.11 -22.59
CA ASP A 62 -17.48 22.78 -22.88
C ASP A 62 -18.60 21.89 -22.33
N VAL A 63 -19.24 22.35 -21.25
CA VAL A 63 -20.28 21.57 -20.57
C VAL A 63 -21.40 21.30 -21.58
N PRO A 64 -21.76 20.03 -21.85
CA PRO A 64 -22.80 19.71 -22.82
C PRO A 64 -24.10 20.44 -22.54
N GLU A 65 -24.75 20.96 -23.60
CA GLU A 65 -26.07 21.57 -23.47
C GLU A 65 -27.05 20.56 -22.86
N GLY A 66 -27.68 20.93 -21.74
CA GLY A 66 -28.60 20.04 -21.02
C GLY A 66 -27.98 19.34 -19.81
N PHE A 67 -26.68 19.45 -19.54
CA PHE A 67 -26.02 18.88 -18.35
C PHE A 67 -26.73 19.24 -17.05
N THR A 68 -27.12 20.51 -16.88
CA THR A 68 -27.87 20.92 -15.69
C THR A 68 -29.24 20.25 -15.60
N ASN A 69 -29.94 20.05 -16.72
CA ASN A 69 -31.23 19.36 -16.72
C ASN A 69 -31.06 17.87 -16.44
N ASP A 70 -30.04 17.23 -17.00
CA ASP A 70 -29.75 15.81 -16.75
C ASP A 70 -29.33 15.59 -15.29
N VAL A 71 -28.49 16.47 -14.74
CA VAL A 71 -28.09 16.43 -13.32
C VAL A 71 -29.28 16.71 -12.41
N MET A 72 -30.10 17.73 -12.70
CA MET A 72 -31.29 18.02 -11.89
C MET A 72 -32.33 16.90 -11.97
N HIS A 73 -32.51 16.29 -13.15
CA HIS A 73 -33.41 15.14 -13.30
C HIS A 73 -32.87 13.91 -12.56
N GLN A 74 -31.56 13.70 -12.55
CA GLN A 74 -30.92 12.62 -11.80
C GLN A 74 -30.97 12.87 -10.28
N ILE A 75 -30.83 14.12 -9.83
CA ILE A 75 -31.02 14.51 -8.42
C ILE A 75 -32.48 14.36 -8.00
N GLU A 76 -33.45 14.74 -8.84
CA GLU A 76 -34.88 14.64 -8.52
C GLU A 76 -35.36 13.17 -8.53
N GLN A 77 -34.79 12.32 -9.40
CA GLN A 77 -34.94 10.86 -9.33
C GLN A 77 -34.32 10.29 -8.06
N MET A 78 -33.12 10.73 -7.68
CA MET A 78 -32.52 10.38 -6.40
C MET A 78 -33.38 10.86 -5.22
N GLU A 79 -33.95 12.07 -5.27
CA GLU A 79 -34.76 12.65 -4.19
C GLU A 79 -36.12 11.92 -4.03
N HIS A 80 -36.74 11.50 -5.13
CA HIS A 80 -37.93 10.66 -5.11
C HIS A 80 -37.66 9.22 -4.63
N GLU A 81 -36.46 8.68 -4.82
CA GLU A 81 -36.02 7.41 -4.20
C GLU A 81 -35.58 7.58 -2.73
N THR A 82 -35.10 8.77 -2.35
CA THR A 82 -34.56 9.09 -1.01
C THR A 82 -35.63 9.36 0.05
N ALA A 83 -36.89 9.55 -0.34
CA ALA A 83 -37.98 9.78 0.62
C ALA A 83 -38.30 8.56 1.51
N ARG A 84 -37.72 7.36 1.28
CA ARG A 84 -37.83 6.17 2.16
C ARG A 84 -36.63 5.20 2.11
N GLN A 85 -35.39 5.68 2.09
CA GLN A 85 -34.22 4.78 2.18
C GLN A 85 -33.25 5.27 3.27
N PRO A 86 -32.96 4.46 4.30
CA PRO A 86 -31.92 4.78 5.28
C PRO A 86 -30.56 4.71 4.60
N VAL A 87 -29.76 5.74 4.83
CA VAL A 87 -28.40 5.87 4.33
C VAL A 87 -27.55 4.67 4.80
N TRP A 88 -26.87 3.97 3.90
CA TRP A 88 -26.23 2.66 4.15
C TRP A 88 -25.09 2.66 5.19
N TYR A 89 -24.61 3.82 5.62
CA TYR A 89 -23.61 3.97 6.69
C TYR A 89 -24.21 4.35 8.05
N GLU A 90 -25.49 4.72 8.15
CA GLU A 90 -26.17 4.98 9.45
C GLU A 90 -26.24 3.72 10.34
N PRO A 91 -26.56 2.50 9.83
CA PRO A 91 -26.53 1.29 10.66
C PRO A 91 -25.12 0.89 11.09
N PHE A 92 -24.10 1.26 10.31
CA PHE A 92 -22.70 0.91 10.54
C PHE A 92 -22.09 1.73 11.69
N PHE A 93 -22.31 3.04 11.72
CA PHE A 93 -21.82 3.91 12.80
C PHE A 93 -22.49 3.62 14.15
N GLU A 94 -23.77 3.21 14.16
CA GLU A 94 -24.45 2.78 15.38
C GLU A 94 -24.00 1.38 15.85
N TRP A 95 -23.77 0.45 14.92
CA TRP A 95 -23.15 -0.84 15.24
C TRP A 95 -21.74 -0.69 15.82
N MET A 96 -20.92 0.24 15.30
CA MET A 96 -19.58 0.53 15.82
C MET A 96 -19.59 1.07 17.26
N LYS A 97 -20.51 1.98 17.61
CA LYS A 97 -20.61 2.48 19.00
C LYS A 97 -20.92 1.36 20.01
N GLN A 98 -21.59 0.29 19.59
CA GLN A 98 -21.93 -0.84 20.44
C GLN A 98 -20.71 -1.70 20.84
N TRP A 99 -19.65 -1.69 20.04
CA TRP A 99 -18.37 -2.35 20.37
C TRP A 99 -17.50 -1.56 21.35
N PHE A 100 -17.74 -0.27 21.52
CA PHE A 100 -16.99 0.59 22.45
C PHE A 100 -17.72 0.86 23.78
N THR A 101 -18.86 0.21 24.05
CA THR A 101 -19.45 0.23 25.40
C THR A 101 -18.65 -0.68 26.34
N PRO A 102 -18.06 -0.17 27.44
CA PRO A 102 -17.30 -0.99 28.37
C PRO A 102 -18.24 -2.02 29.02
N LYS A 103 -18.05 -3.30 28.68
CA LYS A 103 -18.83 -4.41 29.21
C LYS A 103 -18.09 -4.97 30.42
N GLU A 104 -18.65 -4.82 31.61
CA GLU A 104 -18.10 -5.39 32.84
C GLU A 104 -18.06 -6.93 32.74
N TYR A 105 -16.88 -7.50 32.53
CA TYR A 105 -16.70 -8.94 32.48
C TYR A 105 -16.66 -9.49 33.91
N THR A 106 -17.73 -10.14 34.36
CA THR A 106 -17.71 -10.86 35.64
C THR A 106 -16.98 -12.18 35.44
N PHE A 107 -15.70 -12.25 35.83
CA PHE A 107 -14.90 -13.45 35.77
C PHE A 107 -15.54 -14.58 36.59
N ARG A 108 -15.94 -15.67 35.93
CA ARG A 108 -16.28 -16.94 36.59
C ARG A 108 -15.02 -17.83 36.64
N PRO A 109 -14.46 -18.15 37.81
CA PRO A 109 -13.13 -18.77 37.96
C PRO A 109 -13.01 -20.21 37.41
N ALA A 110 -14.10 -20.84 36.97
CA ALA A 110 -14.07 -22.23 36.53
C ALA A 110 -13.53 -22.46 35.10
N MET A 111 -13.43 -21.44 34.23
CA MET A 111 -12.95 -21.61 32.85
C MET A 111 -11.44 -21.38 32.64
N VAL A 112 -10.70 -20.89 33.64
CA VAL A 112 -9.26 -20.61 33.52
C VAL A 112 -8.40 -21.90 33.55
N MET A 113 -8.97 -23.04 33.94
CA MET A 113 -8.20 -24.29 34.09
C MET A 113 -8.14 -25.20 32.85
N ALA A 114 -8.93 -24.95 31.80
CA ALA A 114 -9.04 -25.89 30.68
C ALA A 114 -8.10 -25.60 29.49
N THR A 115 -7.57 -24.37 29.37
CA THR A 115 -6.74 -23.94 28.23
C THR A 115 -5.27 -24.42 28.24
N PRO A 116 -4.55 -24.55 29.37
CA PRO A 116 -3.14 -24.99 29.32
C PRO A 116 -2.99 -26.50 29.02
N ALA A 117 -4.02 -27.31 29.30
CA ALA A 117 -3.99 -28.76 29.09
C ALA A 117 -4.08 -29.15 27.60
N LEU A 118 -4.82 -28.38 26.80
CA LEU A 118 -4.99 -28.64 25.36
C LEU A 118 -3.74 -28.26 24.57
N LEU A 119 -3.07 -27.15 24.95
CA LEU A 119 -1.80 -26.74 24.34
C LEU A 119 -0.64 -27.69 24.66
N LEU A 120 -0.60 -28.28 25.86
CA LEU A 120 0.40 -29.30 26.22
C LEU A 120 0.17 -30.65 25.52
N MET A 121 -1.08 -30.98 25.19
CA MET A 121 -1.40 -32.24 24.51
C MET A 121 -1.05 -32.18 23.01
N LEU A 122 -1.16 -31.00 22.39
CA LEU A 122 -0.83 -30.80 20.98
C LEU A 122 0.70 -30.84 20.71
N THR A 123 1.51 -30.32 21.64
CA THR A 123 2.98 -30.31 21.49
C THR A 123 3.61 -31.68 21.69
N ALA A 124 3.02 -32.55 22.52
CA ALA A 124 3.49 -33.92 22.71
C ALA A 124 3.29 -34.83 21.48
N ALA A 125 2.31 -34.54 20.63
CA ALA A 125 2.01 -35.34 19.44
C ALA A 125 3.04 -35.15 18.30
N LEU A 126 3.68 -33.98 18.20
CA LEU A 126 4.73 -33.74 17.18
C LEU A 126 6.07 -34.44 17.51
N PHE A 127 6.33 -34.74 18.79
CA PHE A 127 7.58 -35.37 19.23
C PHE A 127 7.60 -36.90 19.09
N LEU A 128 6.48 -37.53 18.68
CA LEU A 128 6.30 -38.98 18.61
C LEU A 128 6.17 -39.52 17.17
N MET A 129 6.64 -38.78 16.16
CA MET A 129 6.78 -39.30 14.79
C MET A 129 8.18 -39.91 14.59
N PRO A 130 8.30 -41.14 14.06
CA PRO A 130 9.59 -41.71 13.72
C PRO A 130 10.16 -41.01 12.48
N SER A 131 11.44 -40.64 12.55
CA SER A 131 12.22 -40.12 11.43
C SER A 131 12.27 -41.13 10.29
N ALA A 132 11.75 -40.77 9.12
CA ALA A 132 11.97 -41.54 7.90
C ALA A 132 13.44 -41.36 7.49
N ASP A 133 14.19 -42.46 7.57
CA ASP A 133 15.59 -42.55 7.15
C ASP A 133 15.77 -42.09 5.70
N GLU A 134 16.78 -41.24 5.51
CA GLU A 134 17.30 -40.84 4.21
C GLU A 134 17.75 -42.07 3.43
N THR A 135 17.16 -42.30 2.25
CA THR A 135 17.71 -43.23 1.26
C THR A 135 18.00 -42.46 0.00
N SER A 136 19.28 -42.18 -0.22
CA SER A 136 19.85 -41.65 -1.45
C SER A 136 19.99 -42.76 -2.49
N LEU A 137 19.56 -42.51 -3.73
CA LEU A 137 20.22 -43.02 -4.93
C LEU A 137 20.01 -42.05 -6.09
N ASN A 138 21.12 -41.52 -6.59
CA ASN A 138 21.24 -40.72 -7.81
C ASN A 138 20.74 -41.49 -9.03
N GLU A 139 19.95 -40.85 -9.88
CA GLU A 139 19.84 -41.23 -11.29
C GLU A 139 20.05 -39.99 -12.17
N PHE A 140 20.96 -40.16 -13.12
CA PHE A 140 21.48 -39.14 -14.02
C PHE A 140 20.39 -38.49 -14.87
N GLY A 141 20.24 -37.17 -14.70
CA GLY A 141 19.72 -36.27 -15.70
C GLY A 141 20.57 -35.01 -15.66
N THR A 142 21.52 -34.88 -16.59
CA THR A 142 22.16 -33.60 -16.88
C THR A 142 21.10 -32.69 -17.49
N GLU A 143 20.25 -32.11 -16.66
CA GLU A 143 19.46 -30.95 -17.03
C GLU A 143 20.31 -29.73 -16.72
N THR A 144 20.60 -29.02 -17.80
CA THR A 144 21.33 -27.76 -17.83
C THR A 144 20.71 -26.84 -16.78
N GLU A 145 21.47 -26.51 -15.74
CA GLU A 145 21.21 -25.34 -14.91
C GLU A 145 21.20 -24.14 -15.87
N PHE A 146 20.01 -23.74 -16.30
CA PHE A 146 19.82 -22.38 -16.76
C PHE A 146 20.02 -21.54 -15.50
N VAL A 147 21.25 -21.08 -15.29
CA VAL A 147 21.47 -19.84 -14.56
C VAL A 147 20.77 -18.78 -15.41
N VAL A 148 19.46 -18.66 -15.23
CA VAL A 148 18.76 -17.43 -15.53
C VAL A 148 19.38 -16.47 -14.54
N ASP A 149 20.33 -15.69 -15.03
CA ASP A 149 20.68 -14.42 -14.44
C ASP A 149 19.33 -13.72 -14.19
N HIS A 150 18.84 -13.75 -12.96
CA HIS A 150 17.65 -13.03 -12.56
C HIS A 150 18.04 -11.56 -12.68
N VAL A 151 17.89 -11.01 -13.89
CA VAL A 151 17.72 -9.58 -14.07
C VAL A 151 16.56 -9.26 -13.14
N THR A 152 16.84 -8.56 -12.04
CA THR A 152 15.84 -8.23 -11.03
C THR A 152 14.76 -7.38 -11.73
N ASP A 153 13.65 -8.01 -12.08
CA ASP A 153 12.43 -7.38 -12.62
C ASP A 153 11.67 -6.62 -11.49
N GLU A 154 12.40 -6.05 -10.55
CA GLU A 154 11.87 -5.26 -9.44
C GLU A 154 11.68 -3.82 -9.92
N VAL A 155 10.47 -3.31 -9.71
CA VAL A 155 10.10 -1.92 -9.94
C VAL A 155 9.87 -1.27 -8.59
N TRP A 156 10.51 -0.13 -8.36
CA TRP A 156 10.28 0.65 -7.15
C TRP A 156 8.94 1.39 -7.25
N ILE A 157 8.01 1.06 -6.36
CA ILE A 157 6.68 1.67 -6.28
C ILE A 157 6.60 2.56 -5.05
N ARG A 158 6.03 3.76 -5.25
CA ARG A 158 5.74 4.68 -4.16
C ARG A 158 4.31 4.49 -3.69
N PHE A 159 4.16 4.03 -2.46
CA PHE A 159 2.87 4.03 -1.77
C PHE A 159 2.64 5.38 -1.10
N VAL A 160 1.39 5.86 -1.14
CA VAL A 160 0.98 7.14 -0.54
C VAL A 160 -0.38 6.96 0.13
N TYR A 161 -0.51 7.44 1.37
CA TYR A 161 -1.78 7.46 2.11
C TYR A 161 -1.91 8.77 2.88
N ILE A 162 -3.12 9.33 2.99
CA ILE A 162 -3.38 10.58 3.70
C ILE A 162 -4.25 10.31 4.91
N ASP A 163 -3.71 10.54 6.11
CA ASP A 163 -4.42 10.34 7.38
C ASP A 163 -3.81 11.21 8.48
N ASP A 164 -4.63 12.12 9.00
CA ASP A 164 -4.23 13.11 10.00
C ASP A 164 -4.23 12.54 11.43
N ASP A 165 -4.93 11.42 11.66
CA ASP A 165 -5.12 10.78 12.97
C ASP A 165 -4.21 9.56 13.16
N ALA A 166 -3.52 9.10 12.12
CA ALA A 166 -2.56 8.01 12.21
C ALA A 166 -1.30 8.44 12.97
N SER A 167 -0.83 7.58 13.88
CA SER A 167 0.47 7.73 14.55
C SER A 167 1.57 6.99 13.81
N GLU A 168 1.21 5.88 13.17
CA GLU A 168 2.09 5.04 12.34
C GLU A 168 1.28 4.50 11.15
N MET A 169 1.92 4.34 10.00
CA MET A 169 1.33 3.72 8.82
C MET A 169 2.35 2.79 8.17
N ALA A 170 1.89 1.62 7.73
CA ALA A 170 2.68 0.66 6.98
C ALA A 170 1.92 0.20 5.73
N VAL A 171 2.61 -0.40 4.77
CA VAL A 171 2.02 -1.12 3.64
C VAL A 171 2.38 -2.60 3.73
N ALA A 172 1.42 -3.47 3.45
CA ALA A 172 1.62 -4.92 3.42
C ALA A 172 0.92 -5.51 2.20
N GLY A 173 1.58 -6.45 1.53
CA GLY A 173 1.03 -7.11 0.36
C GLY A 173 1.78 -8.38 0.00
N ASN A 174 1.43 -9.00 -1.13
CA ASN A 174 2.10 -10.23 -1.58
C ASN A 174 3.61 -10.06 -1.77
N PHE A 175 4.07 -8.87 -2.18
CA PHE A 175 5.49 -8.54 -2.34
C PHE A 175 6.28 -8.50 -1.01
N SER A 176 5.60 -8.43 0.13
CA SER A 176 6.21 -8.45 1.46
C SER A 176 5.77 -9.66 2.29
N ASP A 177 5.17 -10.68 1.66
CA ASP A 177 4.52 -11.79 2.36
C ASP A 177 3.54 -11.33 3.46
N TRP A 178 2.88 -10.18 3.23
CA TRP A 178 2.01 -9.50 4.18
C TRP A 178 2.69 -9.03 5.48
N GLU A 179 4.02 -8.99 5.52
CA GLU A 179 4.77 -8.32 6.57
C GLU A 179 4.65 -6.79 6.38
N PRO A 180 4.24 -6.02 7.41
CA PRO A 180 4.09 -4.57 7.29
C PRO A 180 5.42 -3.85 7.10
N ILE A 181 5.52 -3.04 6.04
CA ILE A 181 6.63 -2.16 5.75
C ILE A 181 6.25 -0.74 6.17
N GLU A 182 6.92 -0.20 7.19
CA GLU A 182 6.66 1.16 7.71
C GLU A 182 6.86 2.24 6.64
N LEU A 183 5.95 3.21 6.63
CA LEU A 183 5.97 4.38 5.73
C LEU A 183 6.40 5.62 6.51
N ASP A 184 7.15 6.49 5.84
CA ASP A 184 7.57 7.77 6.40
C ASP A 184 6.41 8.77 6.35
N SER A 185 6.16 9.52 7.43
CA SER A 185 5.20 10.63 7.43
C SER A 185 5.83 11.95 6.98
N ARG A 186 5.05 12.76 6.26
CA ARG A 186 5.36 14.12 5.84
C ARG A 186 4.13 15.01 6.08
N VAL A 187 4.33 16.15 6.74
CA VAL A 187 3.27 17.15 6.91
C VAL A 187 3.28 18.09 5.71
N MET A 188 2.18 18.14 4.97
CA MET A 188 1.99 18.97 3.78
C MET A 188 0.77 19.86 4.01
N GLY A 189 1.01 21.11 4.40
CA GLY A 189 -0.06 22.03 4.79
C GLY A 189 -0.72 21.60 6.11
N ASP A 190 -2.02 21.34 6.07
CA ASP A 190 -2.83 20.83 7.18
C ASP A 190 -3.03 19.30 7.13
N LYS A 191 -2.35 18.61 6.20
CA LYS A 191 -2.47 17.17 6.00
C LYS A 191 -1.21 16.40 6.35
N THR A 192 -1.40 15.21 6.93
CA THR A 192 -0.33 14.22 7.14
C THR A 192 -0.36 13.18 6.03
N VAL A 193 0.73 13.10 5.28
CA VAL A 193 0.92 12.18 4.15
C VAL A 193 1.94 11.12 4.54
N TRP A 194 1.56 9.85 4.45
CA TRP A 194 2.40 8.68 4.66
C TRP A 194 2.92 8.18 3.32
N THR A 195 4.23 7.98 3.17
CA THR A 195 4.82 7.52 1.91
C THR A 195 6.08 6.67 2.08
N GLY A 196 6.28 5.71 1.18
CA GLY A 196 7.46 4.84 1.16
C GLY A 196 7.72 4.30 -0.24
N LEU A 197 9.00 4.07 -0.56
CA LEU A 197 9.42 3.37 -1.77
C LEU A 197 9.65 1.89 -1.43
N VAL A 198 8.93 1.01 -2.12
CA VAL A 198 8.99 -0.44 -1.90
C VAL A 198 9.33 -1.11 -3.22
N PRO A 199 10.32 -2.03 -3.26
CA PRO A 199 10.58 -2.82 -4.45
C PRO A 199 9.47 -3.84 -4.62
N VAL A 200 8.87 -3.88 -5.80
CA VAL A 200 7.78 -4.80 -6.14
C VAL A 200 8.11 -5.46 -7.47
N GLU A 201 8.07 -6.78 -7.51
CA GLU A 201 8.29 -7.54 -8.75
C GLU A 201 7.22 -7.23 -9.80
N ARG A 202 7.52 -7.37 -11.09
CA ARG A 202 6.48 -7.26 -12.14
C ARG A 202 5.37 -8.30 -11.96
N GLY A 203 4.11 -7.91 -12.21
CA GLY A 203 2.95 -8.80 -12.04
C GLY A 203 1.76 -8.17 -11.29
N GLU A 204 0.81 -9.03 -10.90
CA GLU A 204 -0.36 -8.65 -10.09
C GLU A 204 -0.01 -8.74 -8.61
N HIS A 205 -0.20 -7.64 -7.86
CA HIS A 205 0.04 -7.60 -6.42
C HIS A 205 -1.17 -7.08 -5.67
N HIS A 206 -1.52 -7.76 -4.58
CA HIS A 206 -2.56 -7.32 -3.67
C HIS A 206 -1.90 -6.68 -2.46
N TYR A 207 -2.47 -5.57 -1.98
CA TYR A 207 -1.94 -4.86 -0.83
C TYR A 207 -3.03 -4.16 -0.01
N MET A 208 -2.65 -3.81 1.21
CA MET A 208 -3.40 -2.99 2.16
C MET A 208 -2.44 -2.09 2.94
N PHE A 209 -2.99 -1.03 3.51
CA PHE A 209 -2.30 -0.21 4.50
C PHE A 209 -2.62 -0.71 5.91
N VAL A 210 -1.67 -0.53 6.83
CA VAL A 210 -1.83 -0.88 8.24
C VAL A 210 -1.62 0.37 9.08
N LYS A 211 -2.68 0.86 9.72
CA LYS A 211 -2.68 2.01 10.60
C LYS A 211 -2.44 1.58 12.04
N ASN A 212 -1.48 2.23 12.70
CA ASN A 212 -1.11 2.00 14.10
C ASN A 212 -0.85 0.52 14.46
N GLY A 213 -0.43 -0.31 13.48
CA GLY A 213 -0.13 -1.73 13.67
C GLY A 213 -1.33 -2.65 13.91
N GLU A 214 -2.56 -2.12 13.95
CA GLU A 214 -3.76 -2.88 14.34
C GLU A 214 -4.87 -2.83 13.28
N GLU A 215 -5.00 -1.72 12.56
CA GLU A 215 -6.11 -1.48 11.64
C GLU A 215 -5.68 -1.66 10.18
N TRP A 216 -6.34 -2.58 9.46
CA TRP A 216 -6.07 -2.86 8.05
C TRP A 216 -7.02 -2.05 7.16
N LEU A 217 -6.45 -1.23 6.30
CA LEU A 217 -7.14 -0.27 5.46
C LEU A 217 -6.90 -0.59 4.00
N ALA A 218 -7.96 -0.79 3.23
CA ALA A 218 -7.86 -0.81 1.78
C ALA A 218 -7.42 0.56 1.26
N ASP A 219 -6.65 0.58 0.19
CA ASP A 219 -6.32 1.85 -0.48
C ASP A 219 -7.59 2.46 -1.12
N PRO A 220 -8.07 3.63 -0.65
CA PRO A 220 -9.24 4.28 -1.23
C PRO A 220 -8.97 4.83 -2.64
N LEU A 221 -7.70 5.00 -3.04
CA LEU A 221 -7.29 5.52 -4.34
C LEU A 221 -6.97 4.41 -5.34
N ALA A 222 -7.00 3.14 -4.93
CA ALA A 222 -6.75 2.03 -5.84
C ALA A 222 -7.84 1.93 -6.90
N GLU A 223 -7.42 1.86 -8.17
CA GLU A 223 -8.31 1.72 -9.32
C GLU A 223 -9.06 0.39 -9.30
N ILE A 224 -8.41 -0.66 -8.78
CA ILE A 224 -8.96 -2.01 -8.69
C ILE A 224 -8.92 -2.47 -7.24
N GLN A 225 -10.08 -2.88 -6.74
CA GLN A 225 -10.20 -3.58 -5.46
C GLN A 225 -10.80 -4.96 -5.68
N ARG A 226 -10.25 -5.97 -4.99
CA ARG A 226 -10.73 -7.36 -5.02
C ARG A 226 -11.11 -7.81 -3.61
N ASP A 227 -12.22 -8.52 -3.51
CA ASP A 227 -12.64 -9.16 -2.26
C ASP A 227 -11.64 -10.27 -1.90
N ASP A 228 -11.21 -10.30 -0.65
CA ASP A 228 -10.24 -11.29 -0.14
C ASP A 228 -10.91 -12.63 0.27
N GLY A 229 -12.24 -12.69 0.24
CA GLY A 229 -13.02 -13.86 0.65
C GLY A 229 -13.27 -13.97 2.16
N PHE A 230 -12.77 -13.02 2.95
CA PHE A 230 -12.93 -12.93 4.40
C PHE A 230 -13.69 -11.67 4.83
N GLY A 231 -14.21 -10.91 3.86
CA GLY A 231 -15.02 -9.71 4.07
C GLY A 231 -14.22 -8.40 3.99
N ASN A 232 -12.92 -8.46 3.68
CA ASN A 232 -12.13 -7.28 3.38
C ASN A 232 -11.92 -7.14 1.87
N LYS A 233 -11.45 -5.96 1.46
CA LYS A 233 -11.09 -5.68 0.07
C LYS A 233 -9.63 -5.30 0.00
N ASN A 234 -8.87 -6.00 -0.83
CA ASN A 234 -7.49 -5.67 -1.13
C ASN A 234 -7.45 -4.72 -2.32
N ALA A 235 -6.53 -3.77 -2.27
CA ALA A 235 -6.16 -3.00 -3.44
C ALA A 235 -5.25 -3.85 -4.34
N VAL A 236 -5.38 -3.69 -5.66
CA VAL A 236 -4.60 -4.45 -6.64
C VAL A 236 -3.83 -3.50 -7.55
N ILE A 237 -2.54 -3.75 -7.70
CA ILE A 237 -1.67 -3.09 -8.68
C ILE A 237 -1.13 -4.09 -9.71
N TYR A 238 -0.92 -3.62 -10.93
CA TYR A 238 -0.32 -4.38 -12.04
C TYR A 238 0.93 -3.65 -12.54
N LEU A 239 2.08 -4.32 -12.52
CA LEU A 239 3.41 -3.75 -12.86
C LEU A 239 4.06 -4.41 -14.08
#